data_AF-A0A6S7ISW3-F1
#
_entry.id   AF-A0A6S7ISW3-F1
#
_cell.length_a   1.000
_cell.length_b   1.000
_cell.length_c   1.000
_cell.angle_alpha   90.00
_cell.angle_beta   90.00
_cell.angle_gamma   90.00
#
_symmetry.space_group_name_H-M   'P 1'
#
loop_
_entity.id
_entity.type
_entity.pdbx_description
1 polymer ?
#
loop_
_entity_poly.entity_id
_entity_poly.type
_entity_poly.pdbx_seq_one_letter_code
_entity_poly.pdbx_strand_id
1 'polypeptide(L)'
;MATYLYGFEEDRFQQAISQYFKCVICRNVLRDPVTCRDHQHLFCRACITTHLTNFERCPSCNQALCVHTLREAPRVVTNILSELKIRCDFYKRGCIKFVELGDLEKHCKECEFAPAICSNQGCYLDVNRRDLMYHERAECELRRVECHNCVELRQVMGTMKQTLTEMNEELDMAAGNEEMKYDLKEMAKQLERISMQLQHGGGMNTKSKVIVAGGVDVDEVLDSVEMFDLSKQAWTLLQPMNERRFCASAVVYNNQMIVSGGYDSEEDVLNSLEALENVDEVSPLSTWEDIPAELPHNLFGHQTVVFNDNLIVVGGKNDDLCFDNISEVSLVPPYTSKVLASMPQKTAGHGMECFDNQLVIVGGGNASTGVDDKVVMYDVSKNECKVLAPLLYPVLLMATVRWHDNVIILGGEDNDEVLNKVSIYNVKTQKSHMLPPMLYKRKTCTAVVVGSMIIVMGGLDENNHVLKSVESFNFSRYTWEELPSMHEARAFATSVAC
;
A
#
# COMPACT_ATOMS: atom_id res chain seq x y z
N MET A 1 -8.47 -23.24 17.98
CA MET A 1 -8.11 -24.67 17.82
C MET A 1 -8.84 -25.20 16.59
N ALA A 2 -8.12 -25.70 15.59
CA ALA A 2 -8.76 -26.26 14.41
C ALA A 2 -9.52 -27.54 14.79
N THR A 3 -10.85 -27.47 14.73
CA THR A 3 -11.78 -28.58 14.94
C THR A 3 -11.74 -29.49 13.72
N TYR A 4 -10.69 -30.30 13.60
CA TYR A 4 -10.63 -31.32 12.56
C TYR A 4 -11.60 -32.45 12.92
N LEU A 5 -12.83 -32.37 12.40
CA LEU A 5 -13.90 -33.35 12.60
C LEU A 5 -13.66 -34.69 11.85
N TYR A 6 -12.60 -34.79 11.04
CA TYR A 6 -12.33 -35.91 10.14
C TYR A 6 -10.86 -36.39 10.18
N GLY A 7 -10.51 -37.37 9.33
CA GLY A 7 -9.14 -37.89 9.21
C GLY A 7 -8.11 -36.84 8.79
N PHE A 8 -6.83 -37.13 9.02
CA PHE A 8 -5.72 -36.23 8.66
C PHE A 8 -5.48 -36.23 7.15
N GLU A 9 -5.38 -35.04 6.56
CA GLU A 9 -5.01 -34.88 5.15
C GLU A 9 -3.61 -35.48 4.88
N GLU A 10 -3.47 -36.16 3.75
CA GLU A 10 -2.25 -36.91 3.42
C GLU A 10 -1.04 -36.01 3.16
N ASP A 11 -1.26 -34.80 2.62
CA ASP A 11 -0.22 -33.79 2.36
C ASP A 11 0.46 -33.26 3.64
N ARG A 12 -0.13 -33.53 4.81
CA ARG A 12 0.47 -33.20 6.10
C ARG A 12 1.57 -34.16 6.52
N PHE A 13 1.68 -35.33 5.92
CA PHE A 13 2.66 -36.33 6.29
C PHE A 13 3.94 -36.18 5.49
N GLN A 14 5.09 -36.42 6.13
CA GLN A 14 6.39 -36.30 5.49
C GLN A 14 6.63 -37.42 4.46
N GLN A 15 5.96 -38.56 4.65
CA GLN A 15 6.03 -39.73 3.79
C GLN A 15 4.68 -40.06 3.17
N ALA A 16 4.69 -40.76 2.04
CA ALA A 16 3.49 -41.31 1.43
C ALA A 16 2.82 -42.34 2.36
N ILE A 17 1.50 -42.28 2.51
CA ILE A 17 0.75 -43.12 3.44
C ILE A 17 0.03 -44.24 2.70
N SER A 18 0.25 -45.48 3.13
CA SER A 18 -0.41 -46.64 2.55
C SER A 18 -1.93 -46.57 2.71
N GLN A 19 -2.66 -47.04 1.70
CA GLN A 19 -4.12 -47.07 1.67
C GLN A 19 -4.75 -47.80 2.86
N TYR A 20 -4.03 -48.74 3.48
CA TYR A 20 -4.49 -49.49 4.66
C TYR A 20 -4.65 -48.61 5.91
N PHE A 21 -4.01 -47.43 5.94
CA PHE A 21 -4.11 -46.45 7.02
C PHE A 21 -5.10 -45.33 6.71
N LYS A 22 -5.90 -45.45 5.64
CA LYS A 22 -6.90 -44.47 5.24
C LYS A 22 -8.30 -44.91 5.66
N CYS A 23 -9.08 -43.96 6.14
CA CYS A 23 -10.48 -44.19 6.49
C CYS A 23 -11.32 -44.42 5.24
N VAL A 24 -12.18 -45.44 5.24
CA VAL A 24 -13.05 -45.75 4.09
C VAL A 24 -14.07 -44.64 3.81
N ILE A 25 -14.47 -43.88 4.83
CA ILE A 25 -15.51 -42.84 4.71
C ILE A 25 -14.91 -41.52 4.19
N CYS A 26 -13.92 -40.97 4.90
CA CYS A 26 -13.35 -39.66 4.55
C CYS A 26 -12.13 -39.75 3.62
N ARG A 27 -11.63 -40.95 3.33
CA ARG A 27 -10.46 -41.22 2.47
C ARG A 27 -9.12 -40.63 2.95
N ASN A 28 -9.14 -39.91 4.07
CA ASN A 28 -7.97 -39.34 4.73
C ASN A 28 -7.31 -40.36 5.67
N VAL A 29 -6.10 -40.05 6.14
CA VAL A 29 -5.36 -40.86 7.11
C VAL A 29 -6.14 -40.94 8.42
N LEU A 30 -6.20 -42.13 9.01
CA LEU A 30 -7.04 -42.41 10.17
C LEU A 30 -6.71 -41.50 11.37
N ARG A 31 -7.76 -40.90 11.96
CA ARG A 31 -7.73 -40.17 13.22
C ARG A 31 -8.61 -40.88 14.23
N ASP A 32 -8.06 -41.20 15.41
CA ASP A 32 -8.75 -41.99 16.44
C ASP A 32 -9.42 -43.24 15.83
N PRO A 33 -8.61 -44.19 15.32
CA PRO A 33 -9.10 -45.30 14.53
C PRO A 33 -9.93 -46.27 15.37
N VAL A 34 -11.13 -46.58 14.87
CA VAL A 34 -12.02 -47.60 15.40
C VAL A 34 -12.33 -48.63 14.34
N THR A 35 -12.86 -49.77 14.78
CA THR A 35 -13.13 -50.90 13.91
C THR A 35 -14.47 -51.58 14.14
N CYS A 36 -15.01 -52.19 13.07
CA CYS A 36 -16.23 -52.99 13.18
C CYS A 36 -15.94 -54.34 13.85
N ARG A 37 -16.95 -54.91 14.50
CA ARG A 37 -16.82 -56.09 15.37
C ARG A 37 -16.21 -57.31 14.68
N ASP A 38 -16.71 -57.66 13.49
CA ASP A 38 -16.50 -59.00 12.91
C ASP A 38 -15.46 -59.04 11.80
N HIS A 39 -15.21 -57.91 11.11
CA HIS A 39 -14.38 -57.88 9.89
C HIS A 39 -13.22 -56.87 9.94
N GLN A 40 -13.03 -56.20 11.09
CA GLN A 40 -11.91 -55.30 11.35
C GLN A 40 -11.70 -54.14 10.34
N HIS A 41 -12.76 -53.66 9.68
CA HIS A 41 -12.66 -52.47 8.82
C HIS A 41 -12.37 -51.23 9.66
N LEU A 42 -11.42 -50.38 9.22
CA LEU A 42 -10.95 -49.22 9.97
C LEU A 42 -11.63 -47.93 9.53
N PHE A 43 -12.01 -47.12 10.52
CA PHE A 43 -12.65 -45.82 10.32
C PHE A 43 -12.12 -44.80 11.33
N CYS A 44 -12.13 -43.51 10.99
CA CYS A 44 -12.02 -42.48 12.02
C CYS A 44 -13.28 -42.51 12.90
N ARG A 45 -13.14 -42.40 14.23
CA ARG A 45 -14.28 -42.46 15.17
C ARG A 45 -15.39 -41.47 14.82
N ALA A 46 -15.04 -40.22 14.55
CA ALA A 46 -16.01 -39.19 14.17
C ALA A 46 -16.76 -39.52 12.86
N CYS A 47 -16.05 -40.06 11.86
CA CYS A 47 -16.64 -40.43 10.57
C CYS A 47 -17.67 -41.54 10.72
N ILE A 48 -17.31 -42.63 11.41
CA ILE A 48 -18.23 -43.76 11.58
C ILE A 48 -19.37 -43.40 12.53
N THR A 49 -19.12 -42.62 13.58
CA THR A 49 -20.19 -42.18 14.50
C THR A 49 -21.24 -41.37 13.75
N THR A 50 -20.82 -40.45 12.87
CA THR A 50 -21.72 -39.66 12.02
C THR A 50 -22.44 -40.50 10.96
N HIS A 51 -21.81 -41.55 10.44
CA HIS A 51 -22.49 -42.47 9.53
C HIS A 51 -23.58 -43.26 10.25
N LEU A 52 -23.28 -43.75 11.46
CA LEU A 52 -24.15 -44.59 12.26
C LEU A 52 -25.37 -43.87 12.83
N THR A 53 -25.40 -42.53 12.84
CA THR A 53 -26.63 -41.79 13.17
C THR A 53 -27.72 -41.93 12.10
N ASN A 54 -27.32 -42.17 10.85
CA ASN A 54 -28.24 -42.31 9.72
C ASN A 54 -28.38 -43.76 9.25
N PHE A 55 -27.35 -44.58 9.44
CA PHE A 55 -27.28 -45.95 8.91
C PHE A 55 -26.64 -46.89 9.94
N GLU A 56 -27.42 -47.76 10.58
CA GLU A 56 -26.96 -48.71 11.62
C GLU A 56 -26.19 -49.93 11.04
N ARG A 57 -25.31 -49.69 10.07
CA ARG A 57 -24.54 -50.72 9.37
C ARG A 57 -23.12 -50.28 9.09
N CYS A 58 -22.21 -51.24 8.99
CA CYS A 58 -20.85 -51.01 8.54
C CYS A 58 -20.81 -50.61 7.05
N PRO A 59 -20.18 -49.49 6.66
CA PRO A 59 -20.09 -49.08 5.26
C PRO A 59 -19.40 -50.09 4.34
N SER A 60 -18.47 -50.90 4.89
CA SER A 60 -17.63 -51.79 4.10
C SER A 60 -18.20 -53.21 3.96
N CYS A 61 -18.79 -53.77 5.02
CA CYS A 61 -19.30 -55.16 5.01
C CYS A 61 -20.81 -55.27 5.19
N ASN A 62 -21.53 -54.14 5.33
CA ASN A 62 -22.99 -54.07 5.45
C ASN A 62 -23.59 -54.83 6.65
N GLN A 63 -22.76 -55.28 7.59
CA GLN A 63 -23.17 -55.92 8.84
C GLN A 63 -23.74 -54.89 9.82
N ALA A 64 -24.69 -55.31 10.65
CA ALA A 64 -25.29 -54.46 11.68
C ALA A 64 -24.21 -53.90 12.61
N LEU A 65 -24.20 -52.58 12.77
CA LEU A 65 -23.21 -51.88 13.57
C LEU A 65 -23.86 -50.63 14.18
N CYS A 66 -23.67 -50.43 15.48
CA CYS A 66 -24.06 -49.20 16.17
C CYS A 66 -22.89 -48.63 16.98
N VAL A 67 -23.00 -47.37 17.40
CA VAL A 67 -21.92 -46.64 18.09
C VAL A 67 -21.41 -47.41 19.32
N HIS A 68 -22.30 -48.11 20.03
CA HIS A 68 -21.95 -48.90 21.23
C HIS A 68 -21.21 -50.21 20.92
N THR A 69 -21.24 -50.68 19.67
CA THR A 69 -20.61 -51.95 19.24
C THR A 69 -19.26 -51.77 18.54
N LEU A 70 -18.83 -50.52 18.36
CA LEU A 70 -17.50 -50.19 17.82
C LEU A 70 -16.40 -50.69 18.76
N ARG A 71 -15.33 -51.23 18.17
CA ARG A 71 -14.13 -51.66 18.88
C ARG A 71 -12.99 -50.69 18.61
N GLU A 72 -12.05 -50.61 19.54
CA GLU A 72 -10.78 -49.92 19.32
C GLU A 72 -9.97 -50.63 18.21
N ALA A 73 -9.24 -49.87 17.41
CA ALA A 73 -8.36 -50.46 16.41
C ALA A 73 -7.25 -51.32 17.05
N PRO A 74 -6.71 -52.33 16.33
CA PRO A 74 -5.61 -53.13 16.82
C PRO A 74 -4.39 -52.28 17.19
N ARG A 75 -3.72 -52.62 18.31
CA ARG A 75 -2.54 -51.89 18.82
C ARG A 75 -1.42 -51.71 17.79
N VAL A 76 -1.24 -52.68 16.91
CA VAL A 76 -0.23 -52.60 15.84
C VAL A 76 -0.53 -51.42 14.90
N VAL A 77 -1.81 -51.23 14.54
CA VAL A 77 -2.24 -50.12 13.67
C VAL A 77 -2.02 -48.78 14.39
N THR A 78 -2.40 -48.67 15.66
CA THR A 78 -2.22 -47.44 16.43
C THR A 78 -0.74 -47.10 16.63
N ASN A 79 0.12 -48.09 16.87
CA ASN A 79 1.55 -47.87 17.05
C ASN A 79 2.21 -47.37 15.75
N ILE A 80 1.91 -48.03 14.62
CA ILE A 80 2.46 -47.61 13.32
C ILE A 80 1.97 -46.20 12.96
N LEU A 81 0.69 -45.90 13.20
CA LEU A 81 0.15 -44.55 12.98
C LEU A 81 0.86 -43.51 13.86
N SER A 82 1.10 -43.81 15.13
CA SER A 82 1.77 -42.89 16.07
C SER A 82 3.19 -42.52 15.64
N GLU A 83 3.92 -43.41 14.98
CA GLU A 83 5.29 -43.18 14.50
C GLU A 83 5.36 -42.35 13.21
N LEU A 84 4.23 -42.14 12.52
CA LEU A 84 4.20 -41.35 11.29
C LEU A 84 4.57 -39.89 11.57
N LYS A 85 5.41 -39.30 10.71
CA LYS A 85 5.85 -37.90 10.85
C LYS A 85 4.82 -37.00 10.17
N ILE A 86 4.21 -36.12 10.95
CA ILE A 86 3.17 -35.19 10.53
C ILE A 86 3.59 -33.75 10.82
N ARG A 87 3.28 -32.85 9.89
CA ARG A 87 3.47 -31.41 10.01
C ARG A 87 2.59 -30.83 11.10
N CYS A 88 3.14 -29.92 11.91
CA CYS A 88 2.43 -29.23 13.00
C CYS A 88 1.15 -28.53 12.52
N ASP A 89 0.11 -28.47 13.38
CA ASP A 89 -1.15 -27.77 13.11
C ASP A 89 -0.94 -26.26 12.89
N PHE A 90 0.13 -25.69 13.44
CA PHE A 90 0.47 -24.26 13.35
C PHE A 90 1.48 -23.95 12.23
N TYR A 91 1.60 -24.82 11.22
CA TYR A 91 2.47 -24.57 10.06
C TYR A 91 2.17 -23.26 9.34
N LYS A 92 0.89 -22.93 9.15
CA LYS A 92 0.47 -21.64 8.57
C LYS A 92 0.79 -20.43 9.46
N ARG A 93 1.11 -20.65 10.75
CA ARG A 93 1.57 -19.61 11.69
C ARG A 93 3.10 -19.56 11.83
N GLY A 94 3.84 -20.39 11.09
CA GLY A 94 5.30 -20.40 11.05
C GLY A 94 5.98 -21.66 11.61
N CYS A 95 5.24 -22.62 12.18
CA CYS A 95 5.87 -23.84 12.71
C CYS A 95 6.23 -24.85 11.61
N ILE A 96 7.50 -24.93 11.23
CA ILE A 96 7.99 -25.86 10.18
C ILE A 96 8.25 -27.31 10.67
N LYS A 97 8.00 -27.63 11.95
CA LYS A 97 8.36 -28.92 12.51
C LYS A 97 7.44 -30.05 12.04
N PHE A 98 8.05 -31.18 11.67
CA PHE A 98 7.40 -32.48 11.58
C PHE A 98 7.64 -33.25 12.88
N VAL A 99 6.58 -33.76 13.47
CA VAL A 99 6.61 -34.52 14.75
C VAL A 99 5.95 -35.88 14.56
N GLU A 100 6.20 -36.81 15.47
CA GLU A 100 5.46 -38.08 15.48
C GLU A 100 3.99 -37.82 15.76
N LEU A 101 3.10 -38.49 15.04
CA LEU A 101 1.66 -38.30 15.17
C LEU A 101 1.18 -38.51 16.61
N GLY A 102 1.79 -39.46 17.33
CA GLY A 102 1.53 -39.70 18.75
C GLY A 102 1.90 -38.52 19.66
N ASP A 103 2.88 -37.72 19.26
CA ASP A 103 3.36 -36.54 20.00
C ASP A 103 2.75 -35.21 19.50
N LEU A 104 1.94 -35.24 18.43
CA LEU A 104 1.42 -34.03 17.79
C LEU A 104 0.66 -33.14 18.78
N GLU A 105 -0.20 -33.73 19.62
CA GLU A 105 -1.00 -32.96 20.58
C GLU A 105 -0.11 -32.31 21.65
N LYS A 106 0.90 -33.04 22.14
CA LYS A 106 1.88 -32.51 23.10
C LYS A 106 2.67 -31.37 22.47
N HIS A 107 3.16 -31.56 21.25
CA HIS A 107 3.86 -30.52 20.51
C HIS A 107 2.98 -29.28 20.33
N CYS A 108 1.72 -29.43 19.90
CA CYS A 108 0.83 -28.28 19.70
C CYS A 108 0.54 -27.52 21.01
N LYS A 109 0.46 -28.21 22.15
CA LYS A 109 0.33 -27.56 23.47
C LYS A 109 1.54 -26.72 23.85
N GLU A 110 2.74 -27.11 23.41
CA GLU A 110 4.01 -26.45 23.74
C GLU A 110 4.55 -25.58 22.60
N CYS A 111 3.91 -25.59 21.43
CA CYS A 111 4.39 -24.92 20.24
C CYS A 111 4.45 -23.41 20.44
N GLU A 112 5.60 -22.83 20.12
CA GLU A 112 5.85 -21.38 20.16
C GLU A 112 4.93 -20.58 19.23
N PHE A 113 4.45 -21.20 18.15
CA PHE A 113 3.53 -20.61 17.18
C PHE A 113 2.06 -20.92 17.48
N ALA A 114 1.77 -21.61 18.60
CA ALA A 114 0.41 -21.77 19.07
C ALA A 114 -0.17 -20.39 19.43
N PRO A 115 -1.46 -20.14 19.14
CA PRO A 115 -2.11 -18.89 19.53
C PRO A 115 -2.08 -18.73 21.06
N ALA A 116 -1.81 -17.52 21.50
CA ALA A 116 -1.91 -17.08 22.88
C ALA A 116 -2.64 -15.75 22.95
N ILE A 117 -3.40 -15.54 24.02
CA ILE A 117 -4.22 -14.34 24.24
C ILE A 117 -3.44 -13.40 25.15
N CYS A 118 -3.38 -12.13 24.76
CA CYS A 118 -2.78 -11.05 25.53
C CYS A 118 -3.46 -10.85 26.89
N SER A 119 -2.67 -10.59 27.95
CA SER A 119 -3.17 -10.31 29.29
C SER A 119 -3.63 -8.86 29.52
N ASN A 120 -3.37 -7.94 28.60
CA ASN A 120 -3.83 -6.55 28.69
C ASN A 120 -5.35 -6.46 28.48
N GLN A 121 -6.05 -5.79 29.40
CA GLN A 121 -7.52 -5.68 29.37
C GLN A 121 -8.03 -5.06 28.06
N GLY A 122 -8.93 -5.79 27.38
CA GLY A 122 -9.53 -5.37 26.12
C GLY A 122 -8.77 -5.85 24.86
N CYS A 123 -7.60 -6.48 25.02
CA CYS A 123 -6.89 -7.09 23.89
C CYS A 123 -7.39 -8.53 23.65
N TYR A 124 -7.81 -8.81 22.42
CA TYR A 124 -8.28 -10.15 22.00
C TYR A 124 -7.46 -10.72 20.82
N LEU A 125 -6.27 -10.16 20.58
CA LEU A 125 -5.42 -10.57 19.46
C LEU A 125 -4.83 -11.97 19.70
N ASP A 126 -5.01 -12.85 18.72
CA ASP A 126 -4.42 -14.20 18.68
C ASP A 126 -2.97 -14.12 18.19
N VAL A 127 -2.05 -13.77 19.08
CA VAL A 127 -0.61 -13.69 18.77
C VAL A 127 0.07 -15.05 18.93
N ASN A 128 1.23 -15.25 18.30
CA ASN A 128 2.03 -16.44 18.57
C ASN A 128 2.56 -16.39 20.00
N ARG A 129 2.56 -17.52 20.69
CA ARG A 129 3.02 -17.61 22.08
C ARG A 129 4.43 -17.03 22.29
N ARG A 130 5.35 -17.25 21.34
CA ARG A 130 6.72 -16.68 21.40
C ARG A 130 6.76 -15.15 21.38
N ASP A 131 5.77 -14.53 20.73
CA ASP A 131 5.72 -13.08 20.53
C ASP A 131 4.83 -12.40 21.59
N LEU A 132 4.08 -13.18 22.39
CA LEU A 132 3.14 -12.69 23.40
C LEU A 132 3.77 -11.69 24.37
N MET A 133 4.98 -11.97 24.88
CA MET A 133 5.64 -11.10 25.85
C MET A 133 6.08 -9.78 25.23
N TYR A 134 6.55 -9.80 23.98
CA TYR A 134 6.92 -8.60 23.24
C TYR A 134 5.67 -7.81 22.87
N HIS A 135 4.62 -8.49 22.42
CA HIS A 135 3.31 -7.90 22.23
C HIS A 135 2.85 -7.20 23.50
N GLU A 136 2.67 -7.90 24.62
CA GLU A 136 2.15 -7.32 25.88
C GLU A 136 2.90 -6.07 26.37
N ARG A 137 4.21 -6.00 26.15
CA ARG A 137 5.09 -4.97 26.72
C ARG A 137 5.52 -3.87 25.76
N ALA A 138 5.56 -4.14 24.46
CA ALA A 138 6.15 -3.25 23.47
C ALA A 138 5.24 -2.96 22.26
N GLU A 139 4.32 -3.85 21.89
CA GLU A 139 3.43 -3.62 20.75
C GLU A 139 1.96 -3.41 21.14
N CYS A 140 1.50 -4.02 22.23
CA CYS A 140 0.12 -4.02 22.65
C CYS A 140 -0.29 -2.59 22.96
N GLU A 141 -1.23 -2.07 22.19
CA GLU A 141 -1.73 -0.70 22.24
C GLU A 141 -2.49 -0.42 23.54
N LEU A 142 -2.99 -1.48 24.19
CA LEU A 142 -3.72 -1.43 25.46
C LEU A 142 -2.79 -1.66 26.67
N ARG A 143 -1.47 -1.72 26.45
CA ARG A 143 -0.50 -1.78 27.56
C ARG A 143 -0.55 -0.48 28.36
N ARG A 144 -0.52 -0.60 29.68
CA ARG A 144 -0.41 0.58 30.55
C ARG A 144 1.03 1.06 30.58
N VAL A 145 1.27 2.31 30.22
CA VAL A 145 2.58 2.98 30.31
C VAL A 145 2.50 4.07 31.39
N GLU A 146 3.43 4.09 32.34
CA GLU A 146 3.50 5.13 33.36
C GLU A 146 4.19 6.40 32.80
N CYS A 147 3.42 7.46 32.53
CA CYS A 147 3.97 8.74 32.07
C CYS A 147 4.73 9.46 33.19
N HIS A 148 6.01 9.77 32.97
CA HIS A 148 6.88 10.45 33.94
C HIS A 148 7.04 11.97 33.75
N ASN A 149 6.39 12.61 32.78
CA ASN A 149 6.35 14.08 32.69
C ASN A 149 5.28 14.59 31.71
N CYS A 150 4.02 14.70 32.16
CA CYS A 150 2.87 15.08 31.32
C CYS A 150 2.25 16.43 31.75
N VAL A 151 3.00 17.54 31.64
CA VAL A 151 2.45 18.91 31.77
C VAL A 151 2.06 19.48 30.40
N GLU A 152 2.90 19.29 29.37
CA GLU A 152 2.70 19.85 28.02
C GLU A 152 1.58 19.13 27.23
N LEU A 153 1.49 17.80 27.34
CA LEU A 153 0.42 17.00 26.70
C LEU A 153 -0.99 17.38 27.18
N ARG A 154 -1.13 17.84 28.43
CA ARG A 154 -2.41 18.31 28.99
C ARG A 154 -2.82 19.68 28.43
N GLN A 155 -1.85 20.54 28.11
CA GLN A 155 -2.10 21.81 27.44
C GLN A 155 -2.49 21.61 25.98
N VAL A 156 -1.79 20.72 25.25
CA VAL A 156 -2.09 20.40 23.84
C VAL A 156 -3.47 19.77 23.67
N MET A 157 -3.87 18.88 24.57
CA MET A 157 -5.23 18.33 24.57
C MET A 157 -6.30 19.36 24.97
N GLY A 158 -5.96 20.31 25.84
CA GLY A 158 -6.83 21.43 26.19
C GLY A 158 -7.05 22.37 25.01
N THR A 159 -5.98 22.74 24.30
CA THR A 159 -6.05 23.62 23.13
C THR A 159 -6.74 22.96 21.95
N MET A 160 -6.51 21.67 21.67
CA MET A 160 -7.25 20.91 20.63
C MET A 160 -8.76 20.87 20.89
N LYS A 161 -9.16 20.70 22.15
CA LYS A 161 -10.58 20.65 22.50
C LYS A 161 -11.24 22.02 22.31
N GLN A 162 -10.47 23.09 22.54
CA GLN A 162 -10.90 24.47 22.37
C GLN A 162 -11.00 24.87 20.89
N THR A 163 -10.01 24.50 20.07
CA THR A 163 -10.03 24.71 18.60
C THR A 163 -11.15 23.94 17.91
N LEU A 164 -11.47 22.72 18.37
CA LEU A 164 -12.62 21.96 17.85
C LEU A 164 -13.97 22.64 18.13
N THR A 165 -14.13 23.27 19.30
CA THR A 165 -15.33 24.08 19.60
C THR A 165 -15.39 25.34 18.73
N GLU A 166 -14.27 26.04 18.56
CA GLU A 166 -14.19 27.27 17.76
C GLU A 166 -14.46 26.99 16.27
N MET A 167 -13.91 25.92 15.70
CA MET A 167 -14.20 25.48 14.32
C MET A 167 -15.68 25.14 14.11
N ASN A 168 -16.33 24.53 15.12
CA ASN A 168 -17.74 24.16 15.03
C ASN A 168 -18.66 25.40 15.11
N GLU A 169 -18.26 26.43 15.85
CA GLU A 169 -18.94 27.72 15.92
C GLU A 169 -18.75 28.56 14.64
N GLU A 170 -17.58 28.50 14.01
CA GLU A 170 -17.31 29.14 12.71
C GLU A 170 -18.05 28.46 11.53
N LEU A 171 -18.21 27.14 11.58
CA LEU A 171 -19.01 26.33 10.64
C LEU A 171 -20.51 26.67 10.66
N ASP A 172 -21.04 27.08 11.83
CA ASP A 172 -22.42 27.54 11.97
C ASP A 172 -22.61 28.97 11.42
N MET A 173 -21.54 29.79 11.40
CA MET A 173 -21.58 31.18 10.92
C MET A 173 -21.30 31.35 9.42
N ALA A 174 -20.68 30.37 8.74
CA ALA A 174 -20.46 30.43 7.30
C ALA A 174 -21.78 30.20 6.52
N ALA A 175 -22.40 31.28 6.04
CA ALA A 175 -23.57 31.24 5.20
C ALA A 175 -23.20 31.05 3.72
N GLY A 176 -23.64 29.94 3.13
CA GLY A 176 -23.73 29.80 1.67
C GLY A 176 -22.87 28.70 1.04
N ASN A 177 -23.15 27.43 1.34
CA ASN A 177 -23.30 26.33 0.38
C ASN A 177 -23.63 25.04 1.16
N GLU A 178 -24.92 24.66 1.20
CA GLU A 178 -25.41 23.48 1.94
C GLU A 178 -24.70 22.18 1.50
N GLU A 179 -24.28 22.09 0.23
CA GLU A 179 -23.56 20.93 -0.33
C GLU A 179 -22.12 20.85 0.21
N MET A 180 -21.42 21.99 0.36
CA MET A 180 -20.09 22.04 0.98
C MET A 180 -20.13 21.72 2.47
N LYS A 181 -21.18 22.15 3.18
CA LYS A 181 -21.41 21.74 4.58
C LYS A 181 -21.68 20.25 4.70
N TYR A 182 -22.36 19.64 3.71
CA TYR A 182 -22.61 18.21 3.67
C TYR A 182 -21.32 17.41 3.42
N ASP A 183 -20.51 17.83 2.44
CA ASP A 183 -19.25 17.14 2.09
C ASP A 183 -18.20 17.29 3.19
N LEU A 184 -18.08 18.46 3.83
CA LEU A 184 -17.21 18.66 5.00
C LEU A 184 -17.69 17.85 6.21
N LYS A 185 -19.00 17.73 6.44
CA LYS A 185 -19.56 16.85 7.47
C LYS A 185 -19.31 15.38 7.16
N GLU A 186 -19.34 14.99 5.90
CA GLU A 186 -19.07 13.61 5.49
C GLU A 186 -17.58 13.29 5.57
N MET A 187 -16.69 14.24 5.24
CA MET A 187 -15.25 14.15 5.44
C MET A 187 -14.89 14.14 6.94
N ALA A 188 -15.56 14.94 7.77
CA ALA A 188 -15.42 14.93 9.23
C ALA A 188 -15.91 13.62 9.85
N LYS A 189 -17.02 13.04 9.37
CA LYS A 189 -17.46 11.68 9.76
C LYS A 189 -16.52 10.59 9.25
N GLN A 190 -15.90 10.76 8.08
CA GLN A 190 -14.85 9.87 7.60
C GLN A 190 -13.60 9.98 8.46
N LEU A 191 -13.24 11.19 8.93
CA LEU A 191 -12.17 11.43 9.90
C LEU A 191 -12.50 10.89 11.29
N GLU A 192 -13.76 10.95 11.75
CA GLU A 192 -14.23 10.27 12.96
C GLU A 192 -14.20 8.75 12.79
N ARG A 193 -14.54 8.22 11.61
CA ARG A 193 -14.35 6.81 11.27
C ARG A 193 -12.87 6.43 11.23
N ILE A 194 -11.99 7.27 10.71
CA ILE A 194 -10.53 7.08 10.72
C ILE A 194 -10.00 7.19 12.15
N SER A 195 -10.51 8.11 12.98
CA SER A 195 -10.21 8.21 14.41
C SER A 195 -10.69 6.97 15.17
N MET A 196 -11.86 6.42 14.82
CA MET A 196 -12.38 5.17 15.36
C MET A 196 -11.64 3.93 14.80
N GLN A 197 -11.11 3.98 13.58
CA GLN A 197 -10.28 2.94 12.95
C GLN A 197 -8.82 2.96 13.45
N LEU A 198 -8.27 4.13 13.76
CA LEU A 198 -7.01 4.32 14.49
C LEU A 198 -7.15 3.90 15.97
N GLN A 199 -8.38 3.76 16.46
CA GLN A 199 -8.72 3.15 17.75
C GLN A 199 -9.14 1.66 17.63
N HIS A 200 -9.29 1.15 16.39
CA HIS A 200 -9.70 -0.23 16.08
C HIS A 200 -9.03 -0.76 14.79
N GLY A 201 -7.73 -1.06 14.87
CA GLY A 201 -7.09 -2.13 14.09
C GLY A 201 -6.41 -1.75 12.76
N GLY A 202 -5.10 -2.05 12.72
CA GLY A 202 -4.35 -2.28 11.48
C GLY A 202 -2.97 -1.62 11.52
N GLY A 203 -1.92 -2.40 11.78
CA GLY A 203 -0.55 -1.98 11.51
C GLY A 203 -0.38 -1.71 10.03
N MET A 204 -0.69 -0.49 9.62
CA MET A 204 -0.31 0.08 8.34
C MET A 204 1.20 0.26 8.44
N ASN A 205 1.96 -0.26 7.48
CA ASN A 205 3.37 0.07 7.33
C ASN A 205 3.40 1.58 7.03
N THR A 206 3.44 2.43 8.07
CA THR A 206 3.31 3.86 7.89
C THR A 206 4.62 4.31 7.32
N LYS A 207 4.64 4.47 5.99
CA LYS A 207 5.63 5.28 5.30
C LYS A 207 5.89 6.50 6.15
N SER A 208 7.14 6.74 6.52
CA SER A 208 7.53 7.85 7.41
C SER A 208 8.70 8.65 6.83
N LYS A 209 9.15 8.24 5.64
CA LYS A 209 10.22 8.88 4.90
C LYS A 209 9.67 9.37 3.57
N VAL A 210 10.22 10.49 3.13
CA VAL A 210 10.00 11.02 1.78
C VAL A 210 11.35 11.17 1.12
N ILE A 211 11.50 10.66 -0.08
CA ILE A 211 12.71 10.85 -0.89
C ILE A 211 12.35 11.82 -2.02
N VAL A 212 13.16 12.86 -2.20
CA VAL A 212 13.11 13.78 -3.33
C VAL A 212 14.42 13.67 -4.10
N ALA A 213 14.32 13.58 -5.43
CA ALA A 213 15.47 13.36 -6.30
C ALA A 213 15.45 14.32 -7.49
N GLY A 214 16.63 14.82 -7.83
CA GLY A 214 16.88 15.66 -9.01
C GLY A 214 16.16 17.01 -8.96
N GLY A 215 15.70 17.45 -10.12
CA GLY A 215 15.15 18.78 -10.35
C GLY A 215 16.19 19.76 -10.87
N VAL A 216 15.86 21.04 -10.83
CA VAL A 216 16.73 22.15 -11.23
C VAL A 216 16.75 23.21 -10.14
N ASP A 217 17.94 23.74 -9.86
CA ASP A 217 18.14 24.96 -9.07
C ASP A 217 18.75 26.05 -9.96
N VAL A 218 17.95 27.06 -10.27
CA VAL A 218 18.28 28.16 -11.19
C VAL A 218 18.71 27.63 -12.57
N ASP A 219 20.01 27.45 -12.79
CA ASP A 219 20.60 27.00 -14.06
C ASP A 219 21.33 25.65 -13.92
N GLU A 220 21.26 25.01 -12.75
CA GLU A 220 21.92 23.75 -12.44
C GLU A 220 20.90 22.62 -12.36
N VAL A 221 21.02 21.64 -13.26
CA VAL A 221 20.27 20.39 -13.16
C VAL A 221 20.90 19.54 -12.05
N LEU A 222 20.07 18.90 -11.24
CA LEU A 222 20.52 18.22 -10.04
C LEU A 222 20.51 16.69 -10.22
N ASP A 223 21.52 16.03 -9.66
CA ASP A 223 21.55 14.59 -9.37
C ASP A 223 21.35 14.32 -7.87
N SER A 224 21.37 15.36 -7.05
CA SER A 224 21.30 15.26 -5.61
C SER A 224 19.94 14.70 -5.14
N VAL A 225 20.01 13.97 -4.03
CA VAL A 225 18.88 13.22 -3.47
C VAL A 225 18.81 13.51 -1.98
N GLU A 226 17.62 13.85 -1.50
CA GLU A 226 17.36 14.16 -0.11
C GLU A 226 16.23 13.30 0.45
N MET A 227 16.41 12.83 1.68
CA MET A 227 15.38 12.11 2.43
C MET A 227 14.91 12.93 3.62
N PHE A 228 13.60 13.17 3.71
CA PHE A 228 12.96 13.73 4.90
C PHE A 228 12.45 12.60 5.79
N ASP A 229 12.92 12.57 7.05
CA ASP A 229 12.40 11.69 8.08
C ASP A 229 11.38 12.46 8.94
N LEU A 230 10.09 12.13 8.79
CA LEU A 230 9.01 12.81 9.51
C LEU A 230 9.13 12.65 11.02
N SER A 231 9.69 11.54 11.51
CA SER A 231 9.83 11.29 12.95
C SER A 231 10.91 12.17 13.57
N LYS A 232 11.96 12.48 12.79
CA LYS A 232 13.07 13.33 13.20
C LYS A 232 12.89 14.81 12.82
N GLN A 233 11.94 15.12 11.94
CA GLN A 233 11.77 16.44 11.34
C GLN A 233 13.09 16.96 10.75
N ALA A 234 13.78 16.09 10.02
CA ALA A 234 15.12 16.37 9.52
C ALA A 234 15.33 15.80 8.12
N TRP A 235 16.03 16.57 7.30
CA TRP A 235 16.51 16.15 6.00
C TRP A 235 17.86 15.47 6.14
N THR A 236 18.13 14.48 5.29
CA THR A 236 19.42 13.79 5.19
C THR A 236 19.78 13.63 3.72
N LEU A 237 21.02 13.96 3.36
CA LEU A 237 21.53 13.73 2.01
C LEU A 237 21.76 12.22 1.79
N LEU A 238 21.30 11.73 0.63
CA LEU A 238 21.56 10.38 0.14
C LEU A 238 22.64 10.42 -0.95
N GLN A 239 23.02 9.25 -1.48
CA GLN A 239 23.88 9.21 -2.65
C GLN A 239 23.17 9.89 -3.84
N PRO A 240 23.90 10.70 -4.63
CA PRO A 240 23.35 11.29 -5.84
C PRO A 240 23.01 10.21 -6.88
N MET A 241 22.06 10.52 -7.74
CA MET A 241 21.73 9.78 -8.96
C MET A 241 22.96 9.62 -9.86
N ASN A 242 22.94 8.61 -10.73
CA ASN A 242 24.00 8.40 -11.71
C ASN A 242 23.97 9.47 -12.82
N GLU A 243 22.77 9.91 -13.19
CA GLU A 243 22.55 11.00 -14.14
C GLU A 243 21.77 12.14 -13.48
N ARG A 244 22.09 13.40 -13.84
CA ARG A 244 21.32 14.56 -13.39
C ARG A 244 20.03 14.62 -14.22
N ARG A 245 18.90 14.90 -13.57
CA ARG A 245 17.58 14.86 -14.22
C ARG A 245 16.65 15.89 -13.63
N PHE A 246 16.00 16.70 -14.46
CA PHE A 246 14.77 17.40 -14.08
C PHE A 246 13.60 16.98 -14.97
N CYS A 247 12.38 17.17 -14.46
CA CYS A 247 11.14 16.78 -15.15
C CYS A 247 11.07 15.27 -15.47
N ALA A 248 11.77 14.46 -14.67
CA ALA A 248 11.71 13.00 -14.67
C ALA A 248 10.50 12.51 -13.87
N SER A 249 10.14 11.23 -14.07
CA SER A 249 9.08 10.57 -13.32
C SER A 249 9.66 9.47 -12.43
N ALA A 250 9.15 9.34 -11.20
CA ALA A 250 9.56 8.31 -10.25
C ALA A 250 8.41 7.45 -9.75
N VAL A 251 8.72 6.18 -9.49
CA VAL A 251 7.79 5.18 -8.98
C VAL A 251 8.49 4.29 -7.96
N VAL A 252 7.72 3.71 -7.03
CA VAL A 252 8.22 2.67 -6.13
C VAL A 252 7.81 1.30 -6.66
N TYR A 253 8.79 0.43 -6.86
CA TYR A 253 8.58 -0.95 -7.30
C TYR A 253 9.64 -1.87 -6.69
N ASN A 254 9.23 -3.03 -6.17
CA ASN A 254 10.11 -4.01 -5.51
C ASN A 254 11.08 -3.41 -4.48
N ASN A 255 10.60 -2.49 -3.64
CA ASN A 255 11.42 -1.77 -2.64
C ASN A 255 12.56 -0.92 -3.25
N GLN A 256 12.39 -0.47 -4.49
CA GLN A 256 13.29 0.44 -5.18
C GLN A 256 12.52 1.67 -5.66
N MET A 257 13.16 2.84 -5.62
CA MET A 257 12.68 4.04 -6.30
C MET A 257 13.29 4.04 -7.70
N ILE A 258 12.46 3.89 -8.72
CA ILE A 258 12.89 3.97 -10.11
C ILE A 258 12.63 5.38 -10.61
N VAL A 259 13.66 6.05 -11.13
CA VAL A 259 13.57 7.35 -11.80
C VAL A 259 13.75 7.12 -13.31
N SER A 260 12.91 7.75 -14.13
CA SER A 260 12.83 7.50 -15.56
C SER A 260 12.80 8.79 -16.38
N GLY A 261 13.62 8.82 -17.44
CA GLY A 261 13.71 9.93 -18.39
C GLY A 261 14.17 11.23 -17.76
N GLY A 262 13.55 12.34 -18.16
CA GLY A 262 13.91 13.68 -17.74
C GLY A 262 14.88 14.36 -18.71
N TYR A 263 15.53 15.41 -18.22
CA TYR A 263 16.39 16.28 -19.00
C TYR A 263 17.65 16.62 -18.18
N ASP A 264 18.84 16.42 -18.74
CA ASP A 264 20.13 16.72 -18.08
C ASP A 264 20.69 18.09 -18.52
N SER A 265 20.66 18.40 -19.81
CA SER A 265 21.18 19.66 -20.38
C SER A 265 20.52 20.00 -21.71
N GLU A 266 20.77 21.20 -22.27
CA GLU A 266 20.07 21.77 -23.44
C GLU A 266 19.91 20.85 -24.68
N GLU A 267 20.65 19.74 -24.78
CA GLU A 267 20.59 18.79 -25.91
C GLU A 267 20.41 17.32 -25.48
N ASP A 268 20.15 17.02 -24.19
CA ASP A 268 20.13 15.64 -23.68
C ASP A 268 18.84 15.32 -22.91
N VAL A 269 17.76 15.09 -23.67
CA VAL A 269 16.55 14.44 -23.17
C VAL A 269 16.85 12.95 -22.98
N LEU A 270 16.54 12.42 -21.80
CA LEU A 270 16.91 11.06 -21.42
C LEU A 270 15.78 10.05 -21.70
N ASN A 271 16.17 8.82 -22.02
CA ASN A 271 15.28 7.64 -22.04
C ASN A 271 15.70 6.57 -21.02
N SER A 272 16.80 6.80 -20.30
CA SER A 272 17.38 5.90 -19.29
C SER A 272 16.52 5.82 -18.03
N LEU A 273 16.68 4.70 -17.31
CA LEU A 273 16.10 4.45 -16.00
C LEU A 273 17.21 4.10 -15.02
N GLU A 274 17.09 4.58 -13.79
CA GLU A 274 17.97 4.21 -12.67
C GLU A 274 17.15 3.97 -11.40
N ALA A 275 17.66 3.12 -10.51
CA ALA A 275 16.96 2.70 -9.30
C ALA A 275 17.80 2.91 -8.04
N LEU A 276 17.19 3.52 -7.03
CA LEU A 276 17.71 3.55 -5.67
C LEU A 276 17.22 2.33 -4.90
N GLU A 277 18.14 1.54 -4.36
CA GLU A 277 17.80 0.33 -3.62
C GLU A 277 17.26 0.57 -2.20
N ASN A 278 16.44 -0.38 -1.74
CA ASN A 278 16.02 -0.53 -0.34
C ASN A 278 15.34 0.71 0.25
N VAL A 279 14.35 1.27 -0.43
CA VAL A 279 13.73 2.55 -0.04
C VAL A 279 13.07 2.52 1.35
N ASP A 280 12.51 1.38 1.77
CA ASP A 280 11.94 1.20 3.11
C ASP A 280 13.00 1.36 4.22
N GLU A 281 14.22 0.90 3.96
CA GLU A 281 15.38 0.95 4.88
C GLU A 281 16.49 1.86 4.36
N VAL A 282 16.13 2.89 3.59
CA VAL A 282 17.11 3.74 2.90
C VAL A 282 18.08 4.38 3.89
N SER A 283 19.35 4.40 3.50
CA SER A 283 20.46 4.96 4.27
C SER A 283 21.31 5.88 3.38
N PRO A 284 22.15 6.76 3.96
CA PRO A 284 23.08 7.59 3.19
C PRO A 284 24.11 6.79 2.35
N LEU A 285 24.20 5.47 2.55
CA LEU A 285 25.07 4.57 1.80
C LEU A 285 24.34 3.78 0.72
N SER A 286 23.00 3.90 0.61
CA SER A 286 22.20 3.26 -0.43
C SER A 286 22.66 3.74 -1.81
N THR A 287 22.82 2.82 -2.74
CA THR A 287 23.40 3.11 -4.07
C THR A 287 22.35 3.12 -5.18
N TRP A 288 22.70 3.78 -6.27
CA TRP A 288 21.94 3.76 -7.52
C TRP A 288 22.45 2.67 -8.46
N GLU A 289 21.53 1.99 -9.14
CA GLU A 289 21.83 1.05 -10.22
C GLU A 289 21.13 1.45 -11.51
N ASP A 290 21.81 1.30 -12.65
CA ASP A 290 21.21 1.52 -13.96
C ASP A 290 20.27 0.34 -14.30
N ILE A 291 19.05 0.66 -14.70
CA ILE A 291 18.10 -0.35 -15.16
C ILE A 291 18.29 -0.53 -16.68
N PRO A 292 18.48 -1.76 -17.19
CA PRO A 292 18.72 -1.98 -18.62
C PRO A 292 17.54 -1.67 -19.56
N ALA A 293 16.36 -1.39 -19.02
CA ALA A 293 15.18 -1.00 -19.79
C ALA A 293 15.26 0.49 -20.15
N GLU A 294 14.72 0.85 -21.32
CA GLU A 294 14.67 2.22 -21.80
C GLU A 294 13.23 2.65 -22.11
N LEU A 295 12.96 3.94 -21.94
CA LEU A 295 11.72 4.54 -22.43
C LEU A 295 11.66 4.44 -23.96
N PRO A 296 10.45 4.32 -24.55
CA PRO A 296 10.28 4.18 -26.00
C PRO A 296 10.76 5.40 -26.80
N HIS A 297 10.85 6.55 -26.12
CA HIS A 297 11.37 7.81 -26.62
C HIS A 297 12.14 8.49 -25.49
N ASN A 298 13.03 9.40 -25.84
CA ASN A 298 13.58 10.36 -24.90
C ASN A 298 12.43 11.26 -24.45
N LEU A 299 12.14 11.31 -23.15
CA LEU A 299 10.94 11.97 -22.63
C LEU A 299 11.23 12.75 -21.36
N PHE A 300 10.60 13.92 -21.27
CA PHE A 300 10.45 14.67 -20.04
C PHE A 300 9.01 15.17 -19.88
N GLY A 301 8.60 15.39 -18.63
CA GLY A 301 7.23 15.78 -18.29
C GLY A 301 6.18 14.71 -18.60
N HIS A 302 6.63 13.46 -18.77
CA HIS A 302 5.81 12.25 -18.75
C HIS A 302 5.51 11.84 -17.31
N GLN A 303 4.49 10.99 -17.13
CA GLN A 303 4.21 10.34 -15.86
C GLN A 303 4.35 8.83 -16.02
N THR A 304 4.77 8.14 -14.95
CA THR A 304 4.94 6.69 -14.95
C THR A 304 4.25 6.03 -13.76
N VAL A 305 3.79 4.80 -13.95
CA VAL A 305 3.31 3.91 -12.89
C VAL A 305 3.78 2.49 -13.18
N VAL A 306 3.86 1.63 -12.15
CA VAL A 306 4.12 0.21 -12.37
C VAL A 306 2.83 -0.60 -12.32
N PHE A 307 2.64 -1.46 -13.31
CA PHE A 307 1.52 -2.39 -13.41
C PHE A 307 2.02 -3.74 -13.95
N ASN A 308 1.84 -4.82 -13.16
CA ASN A 308 2.28 -6.18 -13.51
C ASN A 308 3.73 -6.26 -14.03
N ASP A 309 4.68 -5.75 -13.26
CA ASP A 309 6.13 -5.73 -13.57
C ASP A 309 6.51 -4.90 -14.82
N ASN A 310 5.56 -4.13 -15.36
CA ASN A 310 5.80 -3.21 -16.47
C ASN A 310 5.63 -1.76 -16.02
N LEU A 311 6.47 -0.89 -16.55
CA LEU A 311 6.33 0.55 -16.44
C LEU A 311 5.33 1.03 -17.50
N ILE A 312 4.22 1.62 -17.08
CA ILE A 312 3.30 2.33 -17.96
C ILE A 312 3.74 3.78 -18.04
N VAL A 313 4.00 4.26 -19.25
CA VAL A 313 4.53 5.58 -19.57
C VAL A 313 3.44 6.37 -20.28
N VAL A 314 3.08 7.54 -19.75
CA VAL A 314 1.98 8.36 -20.27
C VAL A 314 2.49 9.74 -20.68
N GLY A 315 2.25 10.09 -21.95
CA GLY A 315 2.50 11.42 -22.49
C GLY A 315 3.97 11.85 -22.43
N GLY A 316 4.17 13.13 -22.11
CA GLY A 316 5.48 13.76 -22.09
C GLY A 316 5.82 14.44 -23.41
N LYS A 317 7.04 14.98 -23.47
CA LYS A 317 7.57 15.64 -24.65
C LYS A 317 9.06 15.38 -24.82
N ASN A 318 9.55 15.60 -26.03
CA ASN A 318 10.95 15.82 -26.34
C ASN A 318 11.08 17.19 -27.04
N ASP A 319 12.24 17.50 -27.60
CA ASP A 319 12.50 18.80 -28.22
C ASP A 319 11.57 19.11 -29.41
N ASP A 320 11.10 18.07 -30.12
CA ASP A 320 10.32 18.21 -31.34
C ASP A 320 8.81 17.98 -31.16
N LEU A 321 8.42 17.11 -30.22
CA LEU A 321 7.10 16.51 -30.17
C LEU A 321 6.57 16.41 -28.74
N CYS A 322 5.28 16.70 -28.60
CA CYS A 322 4.49 16.29 -27.45
C CYS A 322 3.72 15.00 -27.81
N PHE A 323 3.70 14.05 -26.88
CA PHE A 323 3.17 12.70 -27.11
C PHE A 323 1.78 12.53 -26.49
N ASP A 324 0.95 11.73 -27.17
CA ASP A 324 -0.31 11.21 -26.63
C ASP A 324 -0.22 9.72 -26.27
N ASN A 325 0.91 9.08 -26.56
CA ASN A 325 1.08 7.65 -26.36
C ASN A 325 0.99 7.26 -24.89
N ILE A 326 0.34 6.11 -24.66
CA ILE A 326 0.40 5.32 -23.45
C ILE A 326 1.17 4.06 -23.83
N SER A 327 2.35 3.87 -23.25
CA SER A 327 3.27 2.79 -23.60
C SER A 327 3.57 1.90 -22.40
N GLU A 328 3.83 0.64 -22.66
CA GLU A 328 4.30 -0.34 -21.69
C GLU A 328 5.79 -0.62 -21.94
N VAL A 329 6.61 -0.59 -20.89
CA VAL A 329 8.02 -0.99 -20.90
C VAL A 329 8.23 -2.09 -19.87
N SER A 330 8.73 -3.25 -20.29
CA SER A 330 9.02 -4.35 -19.38
C SER A 330 10.23 -4.03 -18.51
N LEU A 331 10.07 -4.09 -17.18
CA LEU A 331 11.17 -3.92 -16.23
C LEU A 331 11.99 -5.21 -16.03
N VAL A 332 11.56 -6.30 -16.67
CA VAL A 332 12.26 -7.59 -16.66
C VAL A 332 12.74 -7.96 -18.07
N PRO A 333 13.79 -8.80 -18.21
CA PRO A 333 14.23 -9.28 -19.51
C PRO A 333 13.07 -9.90 -20.32
N PRO A 334 12.92 -9.57 -21.62
CA PRO A 334 13.89 -8.93 -22.50
C PRO A 334 13.77 -7.40 -22.64
N TYR A 335 13.15 -6.70 -21.68
CA TYR A 335 13.04 -5.23 -21.66
C TYR A 335 12.37 -4.61 -22.88
N THR A 336 11.31 -5.25 -23.38
CA THR A 336 10.58 -4.78 -24.56
C THR A 336 9.67 -3.60 -24.24
N SER A 337 9.46 -2.73 -25.23
CA SER A 337 8.47 -1.66 -25.19
C SER A 337 7.37 -1.84 -26.25
N LYS A 338 6.15 -1.38 -25.97
CA LYS A 338 5.05 -1.30 -26.94
C LYS A 338 4.07 -0.18 -26.59
N VAL A 339 3.45 0.40 -27.60
CA VAL A 339 2.34 1.34 -27.42
C VAL A 339 1.06 0.54 -27.13
N LEU A 340 0.36 0.90 -26.05
CA LEU A 340 -0.92 0.30 -25.66
C LEU A 340 -2.11 1.07 -26.23
N ALA A 341 -2.07 2.40 -26.12
CA ALA A 341 -3.14 3.30 -26.55
C ALA A 341 -2.58 4.71 -26.83
N SER A 342 -3.45 5.59 -27.32
CA SER A 342 -3.19 7.03 -27.38
C SER A 342 -4.28 7.77 -26.61
N MET A 343 -3.86 8.75 -25.82
CA MET A 343 -4.75 9.72 -25.20
C MET A 343 -5.49 10.53 -26.28
N PRO A 344 -6.67 11.08 -25.97
CA PRO A 344 -7.40 11.95 -26.90
C PRO A 344 -6.60 13.19 -27.34
N GLN A 345 -5.58 13.56 -26.57
CA GLN A 345 -4.76 14.73 -26.80
C GLN A 345 -3.35 14.52 -26.27
N LYS A 346 -2.39 15.12 -26.98
CA LYS A 346 -0.99 15.19 -26.58
C LYS A 346 -0.84 16.04 -25.32
N THR A 347 -0.11 15.57 -24.32
CA THR A 347 0.05 16.32 -23.07
C THR A 347 1.39 16.05 -22.40
N ALA A 348 1.96 17.11 -21.82
CA ALA A 348 3.13 17.05 -20.93
C ALA A 348 2.86 17.91 -19.69
N GLY A 349 3.55 17.63 -18.59
CA GLY A 349 3.34 18.34 -17.32
C GLY A 349 1.93 18.14 -16.75
N HIS A 350 1.29 17.03 -17.09
CA HIS A 350 0.02 16.58 -16.52
C HIS A 350 0.28 15.85 -15.19
N GLY A 351 -0.78 15.76 -14.38
CA GLY A 351 -0.79 14.90 -13.20
C GLY A 351 -1.37 13.53 -13.55
N MET A 352 -0.98 12.51 -12.80
CA MET A 352 -1.52 11.16 -12.97
C MET A 352 -1.56 10.41 -11.65
N GLU A 353 -2.69 9.75 -11.38
CA GLU A 353 -2.86 8.89 -10.20
C GLU A 353 -3.43 7.53 -10.58
N CYS A 354 -2.95 6.48 -9.91
CA CYS A 354 -3.39 5.10 -10.15
C CYS A 354 -4.48 4.67 -9.16
N PHE A 355 -5.61 4.17 -9.70
CA PHE A 355 -6.76 3.60 -9.00
C PHE A 355 -6.98 2.17 -9.45
N ASP A 356 -6.32 1.23 -8.77
CA ASP A 356 -6.33 -0.21 -9.08
C ASP A 356 -5.81 -0.46 -10.51
N ASN A 357 -6.71 -0.65 -11.48
CA ASN A 357 -6.39 -0.86 -12.89
C ASN A 357 -6.67 0.37 -13.77
N GLN A 358 -6.94 1.53 -13.16
CA GLN A 358 -7.34 2.75 -13.85
C GLN A 358 -6.36 3.88 -13.56
N LEU A 359 -5.79 4.46 -14.61
CA LEU A 359 -4.95 5.65 -14.49
C LEU A 359 -5.83 6.86 -14.74
N VAL A 360 -5.85 7.80 -13.80
CA VAL A 360 -6.58 9.06 -13.93
C VAL A 360 -5.57 10.15 -14.22
N ILE A 361 -5.60 10.64 -15.45
CA ILE A 361 -4.71 11.66 -16.00
C ILE A 361 -5.46 12.98 -15.98
N VAL A 362 -4.85 14.02 -15.40
CA VAL A 362 -5.52 15.31 -15.17
C VAL A 362 -4.68 16.46 -15.69
N GLY A 363 -5.32 17.41 -16.36
CA GLY A 363 -4.73 18.66 -16.86
C GLY A 363 -3.51 18.46 -17.77
N GLY A 364 -2.49 19.28 -17.54
CA GLY A 364 -1.31 19.39 -18.39
C GLY A 364 -1.55 20.34 -19.55
N GLY A 365 -0.71 20.23 -20.58
CA GLY A 365 -0.88 21.07 -21.77
C GLY A 365 0.06 20.71 -22.90
N ASN A 366 -0.14 21.40 -24.01
CA ASN A 366 0.76 21.37 -25.16
C ASN A 366 0.73 22.73 -25.89
N ALA A 367 1.69 22.95 -26.79
CA ALA A 367 1.83 24.21 -27.52
C ALA A 367 0.61 24.58 -28.41
N SER A 368 -0.20 23.60 -28.82
CA SER A 368 -1.35 23.83 -29.71
C SER A 368 -2.63 24.17 -28.97
N THR A 369 -2.84 23.66 -27.76
CA THR A 369 -4.09 23.82 -27.00
C THR A 369 -3.93 24.69 -25.75
N GLY A 370 -2.70 25.00 -25.34
CA GLY A 370 -2.42 25.67 -24.07
C GLY A 370 -2.67 24.74 -22.88
N VAL A 371 -3.01 25.36 -21.75
CA VAL A 371 -3.31 24.68 -20.48
C VAL A 371 -4.69 24.01 -20.55
N ASP A 372 -4.79 22.75 -20.13
CA ASP A 372 -6.00 21.94 -20.24
C ASP A 372 -6.63 21.64 -18.86
N ASP A 373 -7.95 21.43 -18.83
CA ASP A 373 -8.75 21.05 -17.66
C ASP A 373 -9.31 19.61 -17.76
N LYS A 374 -8.99 18.89 -18.84
CA LYS A 374 -9.51 17.54 -19.07
C LYS A 374 -9.03 16.54 -18.04
N VAL A 375 -9.91 15.58 -17.80
CA VAL A 375 -9.64 14.37 -17.04
C VAL A 375 -9.84 13.17 -17.96
N VAL A 376 -8.80 12.35 -18.11
CA VAL A 376 -8.82 11.14 -18.92
C VAL A 376 -8.58 9.95 -17.99
N MET A 377 -9.50 9.00 -17.99
CA MET A 377 -9.30 7.71 -17.34
C MET A 377 -8.86 6.67 -18.37
N TYR A 378 -7.74 6.01 -18.10
CA TYR A 378 -7.23 4.91 -18.90
C TYR A 378 -7.39 3.59 -18.14
N ASP A 379 -8.12 2.63 -18.70
CA ASP A 379 -8.25 1.28 -18.14
C ASP A 379 -7.15 0.38 -18.70
N VAL A 380 -6.16 0.07 -17.87
CA VAL A 380 -4.97 -0.71 -18.26
C VAL A 380 -5.34 -2.13 -18.70
N SER A 381 -6.45 -2.68 -18.22
CA SER A 381 -6.90 -4.02 -18.60
C SER A 381 -7.56 -4.08 -19.97
N LYS A 382 -8.13 -2.95 -20.42
CA LYS A 382 -8.83 -2.84 -21.71
C LYS A 382 -8.03 -2.11 -22.78
N ASN A 383 -6.98 -1.39 -22.38
CA ASN A 383 -6.25 -0.43 -23.22
C ASN A 383 -7.19 0.64 -23.82
N GLU A 384 -8.14 1.13 -23.03
CA GLU A 384 -9.15 2.09 -23.47
C GLU A 384 -9.08 3.38 -22.65
N CYS A 385 -9.11 4.52 -23.34
CA CYS A 385 -9.25 5.84 -22.73
C CYS A 385 -10.72 6.27 -22.70
N LYS A 386 -11.13 6.90 -21.60
CA LYS A 386 -12.43 7.53 -21.40
C LYS A 386 -12.26 8.93 -20.84
N VAL A 387 -12.80 9.92 -21.52
CA VAL A 387 -12.86 11.30 -21.02
C VAL A 387 -13.93 11.38 -19.92
N LEU A 388 -13.58 11.97 -18.78
CA LEU A 388 -14.46 12.23 -17.64
C LEU A 388 -14.82 13.73 -17.58
N ALA A 389 -15.66 14.12 -16.60
CA ALA A 389 -15.93 15.53 -16.35
C ALA A 389 -14.64 16.30 -16.04
N PRO A 390 -14.51 17.55 -16.54
CA PRO A 390 -13.27 18.33 -16.40
C PRO A 390 -13.03 18.79 -14.96
N LEU A 391 -11.82 19.31 -14.73
CA LEU A 391 -11.43 20.02 -13.52
C LEU A 391 -12.18 21.37 -13.40
N LEU A 392 -12.03 22.03 -12.25
CA LEU A 392 -12.64 23.36 -12.02
C LEU A 392 -12.01 24.47 -12.88
N TYR A 393 -10.75 24.27 -13.28
CA TYR A 393 -9.95 25.21 -14.06
C TYR A 393 -8.84 24.44 -14.79
N PRO A 394 -8.33 24.97 -15.91
CA PRO A 394 -7.19 24.39 -16.61
C PRO A 394 -5.92 24.57 -15.77
N VAL A 395 -5.09 23.53 -15.70
CA VAL A 395 -3.85 23.56 -14.92
C VAL A 395 -2.78 22.63 -15.50
N LEU A 396 -1.54 23.09 -15.55
CA LEU A 396 -0.35 22.26 -15.83
C LEU A 396 0.73 22.47 -14.78
N LEU A 397 1.76 21.60 -14.81
CA LEU A 397 2.92 21.66 -13.91
C LEU A 397 2.52 21.66 -12.42
N MET A 398 1.38 21.04 -12.11
CA MET A 398 0.90 20.80 -10.76
C MET A 398 1.49 19.51 -10.20
N ALA A 399 1.50 19.40 -8.87
CA ALA A 399 1.62 18.09 -8.24
C ALA A 399 0.23 17.45 -8.11
N THR A 400 0.19 16.13 -8.21
CA THR A 400 -1.00 15.35 -7.84
C THR A 400 -0.66 14.34 -6.77
N VAL A 401 -1.66 14.03 -5.93
CA VAL A 401 -1.60 12.88 -5.03
C VAL A 401 -2.95 12.18 -4.96
N ARG A 402 -2.94 10.86 -4.82
CA ARG A 402 -4.14 10.08 -4.50
C ARG A 402 -4.49 10.20 -3.02
N TRP A 403 -5.76 10.52 -2.75
CA TRP A 403 -6.37 10.42 -1.43
C TRP A 403 -7.68 9.64 -1.50
N HIS A 404 -7.64 8.37 -1.11
CA HIS A 404 -8.73 7.40 -1.24
C HIS A 404 -9.25 7.27 -2.69
N ASP A 405 -10.49 7.73 -2.95
CA ASP A 405 -11.16 7.73 -4.26
C ASP A 405 -11.00 9.07 -5.01
N ASN A 406 -10.09 9.94 -4.54
CA ASN A 406 -9.91 11.28 -5.05
C ASN A 406 -8.48 11.52 -5.55
N VAL A 407 -8.38 12.36 -6.56
CA VAL A 407 -7.14 13.01 -6.99
C VAL A 407 -7.11 14.38 -6.36
N ILE A 408 -6.03 14.73 -5.67
CA ILE A 408 -5.81 16.08 -5.16
C ILE A 408 -4.81 16.77 -6.06
N ILE A 409 -5.17 17.96 -6.51
CA ILE A 409 -4.42 18.80 -7.44
C ILE A 409 -3.85 19.97 -6.65
N LEU A 410 -2.53 20.13 -6.69
CA LEU A 410 -1.77 21.04 -5.82
C LEU A 410 -0.95 22.01 -6.68
N GLY A 411 -1.28 23.29 -6.60
CA GLY A 411 -0.55 24.35 -7.29
C GLY A 411 -0.63 24.25 -8.81
N GLY A 412 0.52 24.44 -9.47
CA GLY A 412 0.66 24.50 -10.91
C GLY A 412 0.52 25.92 -11.45
N GLU A 413 0.26 26.00 -12.75
CA GLU A 413 0.05 27.24 -13.49
C GLU A 413 -1.23 27.08 -14.33
N ASP A 414 -2.08 28.11 -14.32
CA ASP A 414 -3.19 28.23 -15.28
C ASP A 414 -2.81 29.19 -16.41
N ASN A 415 -3.77 29.70 -17.17
CA ASN A 415 -3.48 30.63 -18.26
C ASN A 415 -3.05 32.03 -17.78
N ASP A 416 -3.23 32.33 -16.49
CA ASP A 416 -3.09 33.67 -15.93
C ASP A 416 -1.95 33.77 -14.92
N GLU A 417 -1.81 32.79 -14.02
CA GLU A 417 -0.86 32.88 -12.90
C GLU A 417 -0.36 31.53 -12.35
N VAL A 418 0.72 31.60 -11.57
CA VAL A 418 1.17 30.51 -10.70
C VAL A 418 0.21 30.38 -9.51
N LEU A 419 -0.15 29.14 -9.17
CA LEU A 419 -1.23 28.83 -8.25
C LEU A 419 -0.73 28.35 -6.89
N ASN A 420 -1.44 28.75 -5.83
CA ASN A 420 -1.46 28.06 -4.54
C ASN A 420 -2.81 27.33 -4.32
N LYS A 421 -3.63 27.26 -5.37
CA LYS A 421 -4.94 26.61 -5.35
C LYS A 421 -4.76 25.11 -5.10
N VAL A 422 -5.68 24.56 -4.31
CA VAL A 422 -5.76 23.13 -4.05
C VAL A 422 -7.18 22.69 -4.36
N SER A 423 -7.33 21.68 -5.20
CA SER A 423 -8.64 21.11 -5.51
C SER A 423 -8.63 19.60 -5.37
N ILE A 424 -9.79 19.04 -5.07
CA ILE A 424 -10.03 17.61 -4.94
C ILE A 424 -11.03 17.18 -6.00
N TYR A 425 -10.67 16.16 -6.79
CA TYR A 425 -11.49 15.55 -7.83
C TYR A 425 -11.87 14.14 -7.41
N ASN A 426 -13.16 13.87 -7.20
CA ASN A 426 -13.64 12.53 -6.88
C ASN A 426 -13.86 11.73 -8.16
N VAL A 427 -13.10 10.64 -8.35
CA VAL A 427 -13.09 9.88 -9.62
C VAL A 427 -14.44 9.22 -9.91
N LYS A 428 -15.14 8.76 -8.86
CA LYS A 428 -16.42 8.04 -9.00
C LYS A 428 -17.58 8.97 -9.35
N THR A 429 -17.66 10.12 -8.67
CA THR A 429 -18.74 11.09 -8.86
C THR A 429 -18.43 12.12 -9.94
N GLN A 430 -17.16 12.25 -10.34
CA GLN A 430 -16.66 13.24 -11.29
C GLN A 430 -16.97 14.69 -10.86
N LYS A 431 -17.01 14.92 -9.54
CA LYS A 431 -17.20 16.23 -8.94
C LYS A 431 -15.88 16.75 -8.37
N SER A 432 -15.73 18.06 -8.41
CA SER A 432 -14.54 18.78 -7.97
C SER A 432 -14.89 19.83 -6.93
N HIS A 433 -14.03 19.99 -5.93
CA HIS A 433 -14.18 21.01 -4.88
C HIS A 433 -12.84 21.65 -4.55
N MET A 434 -12.87 22.90 -4.07
CA MET A 434 -11.68 23.59 -3.58
C MET A 434 -11.38 23.19 -2.13
N LEU A 435 -10.10 22.99 -1.83
CA LEU A 435 -9.55 22.83 -0.48
C LEU A 435 -8.83 24.13 -0.06
N PRO A 436 -8.44 24.27 1.23
CA PRO A 436 -7.63 25.40 1.67
C PRO A 436 -6.38 25.53 0.80
N PRO A 437 -6.05 26.76 0.34
CA PRO A 437 -4.90 26.99 -0.51
C PRO A 437 -3.59 26.76 0.25
N MET A 438 -2.54 26.38 -0.47
CA MET A 438 -1.17 26.29 0.05
C MET A 438 -0.68 27.65 0.57
N LEU A 439 0.32 27.66 1.46
CA LEU A 439 0.87 28.92 1.98
C LEU A 439 1.59 29.69 0.86
N TYR A 440 2.22 28.97 -0.06
CA TYR A 440 2.98 29.53 -1.18
C TYR A 440 2.36 29.16 -2.53
N LYS A 441 2.45 30.08 -3.49
CA LYS A 441 2.19 29.77 -4.91
C LYS A 441 3.36 28.98 -5.46
N ARG A 442 3.07 27.86 -6.13
CA ARG A 442 4.09 26.95 -6.65
C ARG A 442 3.61 26.29 -7.93
N LYS A 443 4.40 26.38 -8.99
CA LYS A 443 4.38 25.42 -10.09
C LYS A 443 5.57 24.49 -9.98
N THR A 444 5.54 23.37 -10.70
CA THR A 444 6.65 22.40 -10.83
C THR A 444 7.11 21.80 -9.49
N CYS A 445 6.26 21.89 -8.47
CA CYS A 445 6.48 21.24 -7.18
C CYS A 445 6.21 19.74 -7.27
N THR A 446 6.65 19.01 -6.25
CA THR A 446 6.34 17.59 -6.09
C THR A 446 5.62 17.38 -4.76
N ALA A 447 4.77 16.35 -4.70
CA ALA A 447 3.99 16.07 -3.50
C ALA A 447 3.82 14.57 -3.26
N VAL A 448 3.69 14.21 -1.99
CA VAL A 448 3.43 12.83 -1.56
C VAL A 448 2.43 12.81 -0.41
N VAL A 449 1.78 11.66 -0.23
CA VAL A 449 0.93 11.39 0.93
C VAL A 449 1.69 10.49 1.91
N VAL A 450 1.77 10.94 3.17
CA VAL A 450 2.40 10.21 4.27
C VAL A 450 1.44 10.17 5.45
N GLY A 451 0.88 8.98 5.73
CA GLY A 451 -0.15 8.81 6.76
C GLY A 451 -1.39 9.66 6.45
N SER A 452 -1.64 10.70 7.26
CA SER A 452 -2.77 11.64 7.10
C SER A 452 -2.36 13.03 6.61
N MET A 453 -1.16 13.15 6.05
CA MET A 453 -0.61 14.41 5.58
C MET A 453 -0.27 14.36 4.10
N ILE A 454 -0.55 15.45 3.40
CA ILE A 454 0.10 15.76 2.13
C ILE A 454 1.35 16.55 2.46
N ILE A 455 2.47 16.25 1.81
CA ILE A 455 3.70 17.04 1.89
C ILE A 455 4.00 17.54 0.49
N VAL A 456 4.14 18.85 0.35
CA VAL A 456 4.49 19.55 -0.90
C VAL A 456 5.88 20.13 -0.76
N MET A 457 6.73 19.89 -1.75
CA MET A 457 8.15 20.22 -1.72
C MET A 457 8.55 21.00 -2.97
N GLY A 458 9.31 22.07 -2.77
CA GLY A 458 9.98 22.82 -3.83
C GLY A 458 9.03 23.49 -4.82
N GLY A 459 9.44 23.53 -6.09
CA GLY A 459 8.77 24.24 -7.18
C GLY A 459 9.29 25.65 -7.42
N LEU A 460 8.64 26.35 -8.34
CA LEU A 460 8.86 27.76 -8.67
C LEU A 460 7.73 28.63 -8.14
N ASP A 461 8.08 29.75 -7.50
CA ASP A 461 7.10 30.77 -7.13
C ASP A 461 6.63 31.60 -8.34
N GLU A 462 5.75 32.57 -8.10
CA GLU A 462 5.23 33.49 -9.13
C GLU A 462 6.30 34.41 -9.74
N ASN A 463 7.46 34.55 -9.09
CA ASN A 463 8.62 35.30 -9.58
C ASN A 463 9.67 34.39 -10.22
N ASN A 464 9.39 33.10 -10.38
CA ASN A 464 10.30 32.04 -10.83
C ASN A 464 11.52 31.82 -9.92
N HIS A 465 11.43 32.15 -8.63
CA HIS A 465 12.44 31.70 -7.68
C HIS A 465 12.24 30.22 -7.38
N VAL A 466 13.34 29.46 -7.39
CA VAL A 466 13.34 28.06 -6.97
C VAL A 466 13.18 27.97 -5.46
N LEU A 467 12.21 27.18 -5.03
CA LEU A 467 11.87 27.02 -3.63
C LEU A 467 12.57 25.80 -3.03
N LYS A 468 13.04 25.95 -1.80
CA LYS A 468 13.41 24.84 -0.90
C LYS A 468 12.40 24.61 0.22
N SER A 469 11.38 25.47 0.30
CA SER A 469 10.36 25.40 1.34
C SER A 469 9.50 24.16 1.17
N VAL A 470 9.07 23.62 2.30
CA VAL A 470 8.27 22.40 2.40
C VAL A 470 7.06 22.74 3.24
N GLU A 471 5.88 22.36 2.78
CA GLU A 471 4.64 22.62 3.49
C GLU A 471 3.76 21.38 3.48
N SER A 472 2.98 21.22 4.53
CA SER A 472 2.17 20.03 4.74
C SER A 472 0.72 20.39 5.03
N PHE A 473 -0.19 19.61 4.47
CA PHE A 473 -1.61 19.72 4.76
C PHE A 473 -2.03 18.57 5.66
N ASN A 474 -2.55 18.90 6.83
CA ASN A 474 -3.06 17.91 7.77
C ASN A 474 -4.58 17.78 7.65
N PHE A 475 -5.08 16.63 7.18
CA PHE A 475 -6.53 16.43 7.02
C PHE A 475 -7.31 16.47 8.34
N SER A 476 -6.67 16.19 9.48
CA SER A 476 -7.33 16.21 10.80
C SER A 476 -7.53 17.63 11.31
N ARG A 477 -6.62 18.55 11.00
CA ARG A 477 -6.69 19.97 11.40
C ARG A 477 -7.26 20.87 10.31
N TYR A 478 -7.25 20.38 9.06
CA TYR A 478 -7.67 21.12 7.88
C TYR A 478 -6.85 22.41 7.64
N THR A 479 -5.57 22.37 7.99
CA THR A 479 -4.65 23.51 7.92
C THR A 479 -3.34 23.12 7.23
N TRP A 480 -2.72 24.13 6.61
CA TRP A 480 -1.35 24.05 6.11
C TRP A 480 -0.35 24.46 7.19
N GLU A 481 0.76 23.74 7.29
CA GLU A 481 1.86 24.01 8.22
C GLU A 481 3.19 23.91 7.48
N GLU A 482 4.13 24.80 7.79
CA GLU A 482 5.50 24.68 7.27
C GLU A 482 6.24 23.52 7.93
N LEU A 483 6.99 22.79 7.12
CA LEU A 483 7.95 21.80 7.56
C LEU A 483 9.37 22.32 7.35
N PRO A 484 10.38 21.69 7.97
CA PRO A 484 11.78 22.00 7.71
C PRO A 484 12.07 22.03 6.20
N SER A 485 12.74 23.08 5.75
CA SER A 485 13.11 23.24 4.34
C SER A 485 14.14 22.19 3.91
N MET A 486 14.13 21.83 2.62
CA MET A 486 15.19 21.05 1.98
C MET A 486 16.54 21.78 2.11
N HIS A 487 17.64 21.05 1.98
CA HIS A 487 18.97 21.68 1.93
C HIS A 487 19.13 22.49 0.65
N GLU A 488 18.70 21.92 -0.47
CA GLU A 488 18.80 22.50 -1.80
C GLU A 488 17.42 22.91 -2.34
N ALA A 489 17.35 23.99 -3.11
CA ALA A 489 16.12 24.39 -3.78
C ALA A 489 15.92 23.53 -5.02
N ARG A 490 14.68 23.12 -5.30
CA ARG A 490 14.41 22.22 -6.43
C ARG A 490 13.09 22.56 -7.10
N ALA A 491 13.12 22.76 -8.40
CA ALA A 491 11.95 22.77 -9.27
C ALA A 491 11.97 21.52 -10.17
N PHE A 492 10.80 21.03 -10.62
CA PHE A 492 10.69 19.85 -11.49
C PHE A 492 11.34 18.57 -10.91
N ALA A 493 11.50 18.50 -9.59
CA ALA A 493 11.98 17.30 -8.91
C ALA A 493 10.89 16.22 -8.88
N THR A 494 11.32 15.00 -8.63
CA THR A 494 10.42 13.87 -8.41
C THR A 494 10.52 13.38 -6.97
N SER A 495 9.46 12.78 -6.43
CA SER A 495 9.46 12.30 -5.05
C SER A 495 8.61 11.06 -4.85
N VAL A 496 8.96 10.29 -3.81
CA VAL A 496 8.22 9.11 -3.38
C VAL A 496 8.14 9.06 -1.85
N ALA A 497 7.01 8.58 -1.33
CA ALA A 497 6.90 8.21 0.08
C ALA A 497 7.35 6.76 0.26
N CYS A 498 8.08 6.49 1.36
CA CYS A 498 8.64 5.17 1.70
C CYS A 498 8.34 4.82 3.16
#